data_AF-B4MWD4-F1
#
_entry.id   AF-B4MWD4-F1
#
_cell.length_a   1.000
_cell.length_b   1.000
_cell.length_c   1.000
_cell.angle_alpha   90.00
_cell.angle_beta   90.00
_cell.angle_gamma   90.00
#
_symmetry.space_group_name_H-M   'P 1'
#
loop_
_entity.id
_entity.type
_entity.pdbx_description
1 polymer ?
#
loop_
_entity_poly.entity_id
_entity_poly.type
_entity_poly.pdbx_seq_one_letter_code
_entity_poly.pdbx_strand_id
1 'polypeptide(L)'
;MAKTKKNIRAKSKSAIGAAKQQVQNVKAQINKAARQEQLLHKTLTPKSITTKKEKSVQKHKKLLKRFTAARKERKEETARKNREKTKVIGDLKPLRDALPSLQDIYKLVKTKQNDPAERTMLTEPEAPLSVKQKIKKKRTEMVNQVQAFEKLIKDKNFKKNPREVISAHVRNKYHTIDEDDDQ
;
A
#
# COMPACT_ATOMS: atom_id res chain seq x y z
N MET A 1 -43.75 13.00 -58.08
CA MET A 1 -42.99 13.43 -56.87
C MET A 1 -41.69 12.63 -56.62
N ALA A 2 -40.75 12.54 -57.59
CA ALA A 2 -39.57 11.66 -57.47
C ALA A 2 -38.19 12.36 -57.46
N LYS A 3 -38.13 13.68 -57.72
CA LYS A 3 -36.85 14.40 -57.90
C LYS A 3 -36.25 14.96 -56.59
N THR A 4 -37.03 15.10 -55.51
CA THR A 4 -36.57 15.64 -54.21
C THR A 4 -35.85 14.61 -53.33
N LYS A 5 -36.18 13.31 -53.43
CA LYS A 5 -35.58 12.25 -52.60
C LYS A 5 -34.12 11.91 -52.96
N LYS A 6 -33.69 12.13 -54.21
CA LYS A 6 -32.30 11.86 -54.65
C LYS A 6 -31.29 12.84 -54.03
N ASN A 7 -31.71 14.08 -53.78
CA ASN A 7 -30.84 15.14 -53.28
C ASN A 7 -30.52 14.97 -51.77
N ILE A 8 -31.48 14.49 -50.97
CA ILE A 8 -31.31 14.21 -49.54
C ILE A 8 -30.32 13.06 -49.32
N ARG A 9 -30.40 12.01 -50.16
CA ARG A 9 -29.49 10.86 -50.10
C ARG A 9 -28.05 11.21 -50.50
N ALA A 10 -27.86 12.12 -51.46
CA ALA A 10 -26.53 12.59 -51.84
C ALA A 10 -25.89 13.43 -50.72
N LYS A 11 -26.67 14.33 -50.11
CA LYS A 11 -26.24 15.15 -48.96
C LYS A 11 -25.94 14.31 -47.71
N SER A 12 -26.74 13.28 -47.43
CA SER A 12 -26.45 12.38 -46.30
C SER A 12 -25.21 11.52 -46.54
N LYS A 13 -24.98 11.05 -47.77
CA LYS A 13 -23.74 10.33 -48.12
C LYS A 13 -22.50 11.20 -48.04
N SER A 14 -22.56 12.46 -48.47
CA SER A 14 -21.41 13.38 -48.36
C SER A 14 -21.12 13.76 -46.90
N ALA A 15 -22.16 13.97 -46.08
CA ALA A 15 -22.02 14.21 -44.65
C ALA A 15 -21.40 13.02 -43.91
N ILE A 16 -21.80 11.78 -44.25
CA ILE A 16 -21.19 10.56 -43.72
C ILE A 16 -19.72 10.43 -44.16
N GLY A 17 -19.40 10.81 -45.41
CA GLY A 17 -18.02 10.84 -45.92
C GLY A 17 -17.15 11.84 -45.14
N ALA A 18 -17.64 13.05 -44.93
CA ALA A 18 -16.96 14.10 -44.17
C ALA A 18 -16.77 13.69 -42.70
N ALA A 19 -17.78 13.08 -42.06
CA ALA A 19 -17.68 12.56 -40.70
C ALA A 19 -16.62 11.45 -40.59
N LYS A 20 -16.57 10.52 -41.55
CA LYS A 20 -15.53 9.48 -41.61
C LYS A 20 -14.12 10.07 -41.76
N GLN A 21 -13.97 11.11 -42.58
CA GLN A 21 -12.71 11.79 -42.77
C GLN A 21 -12.26 12.53 -41.50
N GLN A 22 -13.19 13.18 -40.79
CA GLN A 22 -12.89 13.81 -39.50
C GLN A 22 -12.50 12.78 -38.43
N VAL A 23 -13.20 11.64 -38.34
CA VAL A 23 -12.84 10.55 -37.42
C VAL A 23 -11.45 9.98 -37.75
N GLN A 24 -11.09 9.85 -39.02
CA GLN A 24 -9.74 9.43 -39.42
C GLN A 24 -8.68 10.46 -39.04
N ASN A 25 -8.96 11.76 -39.22
CA ASN A 25 -8.03 12.83 -38.86
C ASN A 25 -7.83 12.91 -37.34
N VAL A 26 -8.90 12.78 -36.55
CA VAL A 26 -8.81 12.73 -35.08
C VAL A 26 -8.02 11.50 -34.63
N LYS A 27 -8.26 10.33 -35.23
CA LYS A 27 -7.48 9.11 -34.95
C LYS A 27 -6.00 9.28 -35.30
N ALA A 28 -5.69 9.96 -36.41
CA ALA A 28 -4.31 10.26 -36.80
C ALA A 28 -3.62 11.24 -35.82
N GLN A 29 -4.34 12.26 -35.33
CA GLN A 29 -3.84 13.18 -34.31
C GLN A 29 -3.59 12.49 -32.97
N ILE A 30 -4.51 11.64 -32.51
CA ILE A 30 -4.36 10.85 -31.27
C ILE A 30 -3.12 9.95 -31.38
N ASN A 31 -2.92 9.28 -32.52
CA ASN A 31 -1.74 8.44 -32.74
C ASN A 31 -0.44 9.26 -32.80
N LYS A 32 -0.48 10.47 -33.35
CA LYS A 32 0.67 11.39 -33.38
C LYS A 32 1.02 11.89 -31.97
N ALA A 33 0.03 12.25 -31.16
CA ALA A 33 0.20 12.66 -29.77
C ALA A 33 0.73 11.51 -28.90
N ALA A 34 0.16 10.31 -29.01
CA ALA A 34 0.64 9.12 -28.32
C ALA A 34 2.10 8.78 -28.69
N ARG A 35 2.49 8.99 -29.96
CA ARG A 35 3.87 8.80 -30.41
C ARG A 35 4.80 9.88 -29.85
N GLN A 36 4.35 11.12 -29.71
CA GLN A 36 5.11 12.21 -29.11
C GLN A 36 5.31 11.99 -27.60
N GLU A 37 4.28 11.57 -26.86
CA GLU A 37 4.40 11.22 -25.44
C GLU A 37 5.39 10.07 -25.22
N GLN A 38 5.35 9.03 -26.06
CA GLN A 38 6.34 7.93 -26.00
C GLN A 38 7.77 8.38 -26.32
N LEU A 39 7.95 9.46 -27.09
CA LEU A 39 9.26 10.03 -27.40
C LEU A 39 9.79 10.89 -26.25
N LEU A 40 8.92 11.65 -25.57
CA LEU A 40 9.29 12.46 -24.39
C LEU A 40 9.75 11.59 -23.21
N HIS A 41 9.13 10.43 -23.00
CA HIS A 41 9.58 9.49 -21.95
C HIS A 41 10.93 8.81 -22.25
N LYS A 42 11.34 8.72 -23.53
CA LYS A 42 12.62 8.11 -23.91
C LYS A 42 13.82 9.06 -23.79
N THR A 43 13.60 10.36 -23.70
CA THR A 43 14.67 11.38 -23.58
C THR A 43 14.94 11.79 -22.14
N LEU A 44 13.97 11.63 -21.22
CA LEU A 44 14.14 12.02 -19.81
C LEU A 44 14.73 10.90 -18.93
N THR A 45 14.60 9.63 -19.33
CA THR A 45 15.23 8.51 -18.60
C THR A 45 16.65 8.28 -19.13
N PRO A 46 17.70 8.33 -18.28
CA PRO A 46 19.04 8.01 -18.73
C PRO A 46 19.06 6.57 -19.26
N LYS A 47 19.48 6.39 -20.52
CA LYS A 47 19.79 5.05 -21.06
C LYS A 47 20.82 4.43 -20.12
N SER A 48 20.44 3.35 -19.42
CA SER A 48 21.39 2.57 -18.64
C SER A 48 22.54 2.18 -19.57
N ILE A 49 23.73 2.73 -19.35
CA ILE A 49 24.96 2.40 -20.11
C ILE A 49 25.39 1.01 -19.65
N THR A 50 24.62 0.00 -20.07
CA THR A 50 24.91 -1.40 -19.78
C THR A 50 25.90 -1.90 -20.81
N THR A 51 27.03 -2.40 -20.33
CA THR A 51 28.08 -2.92 -21.21
C THR A 51 27.59 -4.17 -21.95
N LYS A 52 28.22 -4.52 -23.09
CA LYS A 52 27.89 -5.76 -23.83
C LYS A 52 28.00 -7.00 -22.93
N LYS A 53 29.01 -7.04 -22.04
CA LYS A 53 29.20 -8.10 -21.05
C LYS A 53 28.02 -8.19 -20.09
N GLU A 54 27.58 -7.06 -19.54
CA GLU A 54 26.44 -7.01 -18.63
C GLU A 54 25.14 -7.48 -19.31
N LYS A 55 24.89 -7.06 -20.55
CA LYS A 55 23.74 -7.54 -21.33
C LYS A 55 23.77 -9.05 -21.56
N SER A 56 24.96 -9.62 -21.81
CA SER A 56 25.12 -11.07 -21.93
C SER A 56 24.79 -11.80 -20.63
N VAL A 57 25.31 -11.30 -19.50
CA VAL A 57 25.01 -11.85 -18.16
C VAL A 57 23.52 -11.75 -17.83
N GLN A 58 22.88 -10.62 -18.15
CA GLN A 58 21.44 -10.44 -17.96
C GLN A 58 20.62 -11.41 -18.81
N LYS A 59 21.01 -11.65 -20.07
CA LYS A 59 20.36 -12.65 -20.93
C LYS A 59 20.50 -14.06 -20.35
N HIS A 60 21.70 -14.44 -19.94
CA HIS A 60 21.96 -15.72 -19.31
C HIS A 60 21.15 -15.89 -18.01
N LYS A 61 21.16 -14.89 -17.13
CA LYS A 61 20.36 -14.86 -15.89
C LYS A 61 18.86 -14.98 -16.17
N LYS A 62 18.36 -14.28 -17.19
CA LYS A 62 16.95 -14.36 -17.62
C LYS A 62 16.61 -15.76 -18.13
N LEU A 63 17.52 -16.39 -18.87
CA LEU A 63 17.35 -17.76 -19.36
C LEU A 63 17.32 -18.76 -18.21
N LEU A 64 18.26 -18.70 -17.27
CA LEU A 64 18.26 -19.55 -16.07
C LEU A 64 16.99 -19.36 -15.25
N LYS A 65 16.52 -18.12 -15.07
CA LYS A 65 15.25 -17.81 -14.39
C LYS A 65 14.04 -18.44 -15.11
N ARG A 66 14.06 -18.52 -16.44
CA ARG A 66 13.00 -19.20 -17.21
C ARG A 66 13.01 -20.70 -16.97
N PHE A 67 14.19 -21.33 -17.00
CA PHE A 67 14.31 -22.77 -16.71
C PHE A 67 13.88 -23.11 -15.29
N THR A 68 14.25 -22.30 -14.30
CA THR A 68 13.85 -22.55 -12.90
C THR A 68 12.34 -22.36 -12.72
N ALA A 69 11.74 -21.36 -13.35
CA ALA A 69 10.30 -21.15 -13.35
C ALA A 69 9.54 -22.33 -14.00
N ALA A 70 9.94 -22.74 -15.22
CA ALA A 70 9.32 -23.87 -15.91
C ALA A 70 9.46 -25.19 -15.13
N ARG A 71 10.60 -25.40 -14.46
CA ARG A 71 10.80 -26.58 -13.59
C ARG A 71 9.87 -26.54 -12.36
N LYS A 72 9.66 -25.36 -11.78
CA LYS A 72 8.75 -25.18 -10.64
C LYS A 72 7.31 -25.46 -11.06
N GLU A 73 6.87 -24.88 -12.18
CA GLU A 73 5.54 -25.09 -12.76
C GLU A 73 5.26 -26.57 -13.04
N ARG A 74 6.18 -27.27 -13.72
CA ARG A 74 6.03 -28.72 -13.95
C ARG A 74 5.91 -29.53 -12.66
N LYS A 75 6.69 -29.21 -11.63
CA LYS A 75 6.59 -29.87 -10.31
C LYS A 75 5.26 -29.57 -9.62
N GLU A 76 4.75 -28.36 -9.80
CA GLU A 76 3.47 -27.94 -9.24
C GLU A 76 2.30 -28.60 -9.95
N GLU A 77 2.34 -28.74 -11.28
CA GLU A 77 1.36 -29.47 -12.07
C GLU A 77 1.29 -30.96 -11.70
N THR A 78 2.44 -31.62 -11.53
CA THR A 78 2.46 -33.03 -11.12
C THR A 78 1.91 -33.19 -9.69
N ALA A 79 2.30 -32.29 -8.78
CA ALA A 79 1.77 -32.27 -7.43
C ALA A 79 0.25 -32.00 -7.41
N ARG A 80 -0.24 -31.06 -8.24
CA ARG A 80 -1.66 -30.75 -8.40
C ARG A 80 -2.44 -31.97 -8.88
N LYS A 81 -1.99 -32.63 -9.95
CA LYS A 81 -2.59 -33.89 -10.45
C LYS A 81 -2.63 -34.98 -9.38
N ASN A 82 -1.65 -35.02 -8.48
CA ASN A 82 -1.64 -35.99 -7.38
C ASN A 82 -2.61 -35.60 -6.24
N ARG A 83 -2.74 -34.30 -5.93
CA ARG A 83 -3.69 -33.81 -4.92
C ARG A 83 -5.14 -33.92 -5.41
N GLU A 84 -5.40 -33.61 -6.68
CA GLU A 84 -6.74 -33.75 -7.30
C GLU A 84 -7.24 -35.19 -7.27
N LYS A 85 -6.34 -36.19 -7.30
CA LYS A 85 -6.70 -37.62 -7.16
C LYS A 85 -7.18 -38.00 -5.76
N THR A 86 -7.06 -37.13 -4.76
CA THR A 86 -7.55 -37.45 -3.41
C THR A 86 -9.10 -37.46 -3.41
N LYS A 87 -9.67 -38.67 -3.38
CA LYS A 87 -11.09 -38.94 -3.68
C LYS A 87 -12.09 -38.16 -2.82
N VAL A 88 -11.76 -37.88 -1.57
CA VAL A 88 -12.71 -37.29 -0.60
C VAL A 88 -12.61 -35.76 -0.55
N ILE A 89 -11.44 -35.18 -0.82
CA ILE A 89 -11.13 -33.79 -0.44
C ILE A 89 -10.62 -32.95 -1.64
N GLY A 90 -10.08 -33.55 -2.70
CA GLY A 90 -9.54 -32.82 -3.85
C GLY A 90 -8.29 -31.98 -3.54
N ASP A 91 -8.01 -30.94 -4.34
CA ASP A 91 -6.85 -30.06 -4.11
C ASP A 91 -7.16 -28.88 -3.17
N LEU A 92 -6.64 -28.94 -1.94
CA LEU A 92 -6.77 -27.87 -0.94
C LEU A 92 -5.67 -26.81 -1.01
N LYS A 93 -4.66 -26.95 -1.88
CA LYS A 93 -3.57 -25.98 -1.97
C LYS A 93 -4.05 -24.55 -2.27
N PRO A 94 -5.02 -24.31 -3.16
CA PRO A 94 -5.52 -22.96 -3.44
C PRO A 94 -6.07 -22.26 -2.18
N LEU A 95 -6.72 -22.99 -1.29
CA LEU A 95 -7.25 -22.43 -0.04
C LEU A 95 -6.14 -22.00 0.91
N ARG A 96 -5.04 -22.76 0.97
CA ARG A 96 -3.87 -22.41 1.78
C ARG A 96 -3.09 -21.24 1.19
N ASP A 97 -2.92 -21.20 -0.12
CA ASP A 97 -2.21 -20.13 -0.81
C ASP A 97 -2.99 -18.80 -0.82
N ALA A 98 -4.32 -18.85 -0.67
CA ALA A 98 -5.17 -17.66 -0.50
C ALA A 98 -5.00 -16.98 0.87
N LEU A 99 -4.37 -17.67 1.84
CA LEU A 99 -4.08 -17.07 3.14
C LEU A 99 -2.85 -16.15 3.03
N PRO A 100 -2.89 -14.98 3.69
CA PRO A 100 -1.74 -14.08 3.72
C PRO A 100 -0.56 -14.76 4.41
N SER A 101 0.65 -14.55 3.87
CA SER A 101 1.85 -15.02 4.55
C SER A 101 2.08 -14.19 5.82
N LEU A 102 2.79 -14.75 6.79
CA LEU A 102 3.14 -14.02 8.03
C LEU A 102 3.87 -12.70 7.73
N GLN A 103 4.70 -12.67 6.68
CA GLN A 103 5.35 -11.43 6.24
C GLN A 103 4.34 -10.40 5.72
N ASP A 104 3.29 -10.84 5.04
CA ASP A 104 2.24 -9.95 4.55
C ASP A 104 1.37 -9.45 5.71
N ILE A 105 1.15 -10.27 6.74
CA ILE A 105 0.53 -9.85 8.01
C ILE A 105 1.40 -8.78 8.68
N TYR A 106 2.72 -8.98 8.79
CA TYR A 106 3.63 -7.96 9.35
C TYR A 106 3.63 -6.67 8.52
N LYS A 107 3.57 -6.75 7.19
CA LYS A 107 3.44 -5.57 6.33
C LYS A 107 2.12 -4.86 6.59
N LEU A 108 1.01 -5.59 6.67
CA LEU A 108 -0.33 -5.04 6.97
C LEU A 108 -0.37 -4.34 8.33
N VAL A 109 0.18 -4.97 9.37
CA VAL A 109 0.28 -4.35 10.71
C VAL A 109 1.14 -3.10 10.65
N LYS A 110 2.28 -3.15 9.94
CA LYS A 110 3.17 -1.99 9.78
C LYS A 110 2.53 -0.88 8.94
N THR A 111 1.73 -1.18 7.92
CA THR A 111 1.04 -0.16 7.12
C THR A 111 -0.05 0.50 7.94
N LYS A 112 -0.90 -0.28 8.64
CA LYS A 112 -1.90 0.26 9.57
C LYS A 112 -1.27 1.13 10.66
N GLN A 113 -0.15 0.67 11.23
CA GLN A 113 0.60 1.48 12.16
C GLN A 113 1.13 2.77 11.55
N ASN A 114 1.36 2.89 10.25
CA ASN A 114 1.90 4.10 9.62
C ASN A 114 0.85 4.94 8.89
N ASP A 115 -0.40 4.50 8.83
CA ASP A 115 -1.49 5.28 8.25
C ASP A 115 -1.88 6.40 9.23
N PRO A 116 -1.67 7.69 8.86
CA PRO A 116 -1.98 8.81 9.76
C PRO A 116 -3.49 8.95 10.00
N ALA A 117 -4.33 8.33 9.16
CA ALA A 117 -5.78 8.34 9.29
C ALA A 117 -6.28 7.41 10.42
N GLU A 118 -5.65 6.27 10.68
CA GLU A 118 -6.02 5.40 11.82
C GLU A 118 -5.40 5.91 13.13
N ARG A 119 -4.19 6.49 13.09
CA ARG A 119 -3.57 7.14 14.26
C ARG A 119 -4.33 8.38 14.77
N THR A 120 -5.09 9.04 13.91
CA THR A 120 -5.90 10.22 14.29
C THR A 120 -7.27 9.85 14.86
N MET A 121 -7.72 8.60 14.68
CA MET A 121 -8.96 8.11 15.28
C MET A 121 -8.77 7.61 16.71
N LEU A 122 -7.59 7.06 17.03
CA LEU A 122 -7.27 6.53 18.37
C LEU A 122 -6.53 7.52 19.28
N THR A 123 -6.21 8.72 18.78
CA THR A 123 -5.54 9.74 19.59
C THR A 123 -6.04 11.09 19.15
N GLU A 124 -6.70 11.81 20.06
CA GLU A 124 -7.13 13.18 19.87
C GLU A 124 -6.00 14.00 19.23
N PRO A 125 -6.26 14.73 18.11
CA PRO A 125 -5.19 15.35 17.34
C PRO A 125 -4.59 16.52 18.13
N GLU A 126 -3.48 16.30 18.84
CA GLU A 126 -2.65 17.40 19.29
C GLU A 126 -2.16 18.17 18.05
N ALA A 127 -2.58 19.44 17.94
CA ALA A 127 -2.15 20.34 16.87
C ALA A 127 -0.62 20.31 16.70
N PRO A 128 -0.09 20.37 15.46
CA PRO A 128 1.35 20.28 15.22
C PRO A 128 2.08 21.47 15.87
N LEU A 129 2.63 21.22 17.06
CA LEU A 129 3.37 22.22 17.83
C LEU A 129 4.66 22.61 17.12
N SER A 130 5.02 23.89 17.21
CA SER A 130 6.34 24.38 16.81
C SER A 130 7.45 23.70 17.61
N VAL A 131 8.65 23.58 17.02
CA VAL A 131 9.83 22.97 17.69
C VAL A 131 10.10 23.59 19.06
N LYS A 132 9.95 24.92 19.19
CA LYS A 132 10.10 25.64 20.47
C LYS A 132 9.05 25.21 21.50
N GLN A 133 7.80 25.00 21.07
CA GLN A 133 6.71 24.54 21.94
C GLN A 133 6.94 23.10 22.39
N LYS A 134 7.43 22.21 21.51
CA LYS A 134 7.80 20.83 21.89
C LYS A 134 8.88 20.79 22.96
N ILE A 135 9.91 21.62 22.82
CA ILE A 135 10.98 21.74 23.83
C ILE A 135 10.41 22.26 25.16
N LYS A 136 9.51 23.26 25.11
CA LYS A 136 8.85 23.79 26.31
C LYS A 136 7.99 22.72 26.99
N LYS A 137 7.15 21.99 26.23
CA LYS A 137 6.32 20.88 26.73
C LYS A 137 7.17 19.81 27.43
N LYS A 138 8.24 19.34 26.78
CA LYS A 138 9.14 18.35 27.37
C LYS A 138 9.79 18.85 28.66
N ARG A 139 10.20 20.13 28.72
CA ARG A 139 10.74 20.74 29.94
C ARG A 139 9.69 20.79 31.04
N THR A 140 8.45 21.21 30.73
CA THR A 140 7.36 21.26 31.71
C THR A 140 6.96 19.87 32.20
N GLU A 141 6.89 18.88 31.31
CA GLU A 141 6.61 17.48 31.67
C GLU A 141 7.67 16.94 32.63
N MET A 142 8.95 17.17 32.34
CA MET A 142 10.06 16.75 33.20
C MET A 142 9.99 17.43 34.58
N VAL A 143 9.73 18.74 34.63
CA VAL A 143 9.56 19.46 35.90
C VAL A 143 8.36 18.92 36.68
N ASN A 144 7.24 18.68 36.01
CA ASN A 144 6.03 18.13 36.62
C ASN A 144 6.28 16.72 37.18
N GLN A 145 7.03 15.88 36.46
CA GLN A 145 7.43 14.55 36.94
C GLN A 145 8.28 14.65 38.21
N VAL A 146 9.31 15.49 38.21
CA VAL A 146 10.18 15.68 39.38
C VAL A 146 9.38 16.19 40.57
N GLN A 147 8.49 17.17 40.37
CA GLN A 147 7.63 17.69 41.42
C GLN A 147 6.64 16.64 41.96
N ALA A 148 6.08 15.79 41.08
CA ALA A 148 5.20 14.70 41.48
C ALA A 148 5.95 13.67 42.34
N PHE A 149 7.16 13.29 41.95
CA PHE A 149 8.00 12.39 42.75
C PHE A 149 8.42 13.00 44.08
N GLU A 150 8.79 14.28 44.08
CA GLU A 150 9.13 14.98 45.32
C GLU A 150 7.96 14.98 46.31
N LYS A 151 6.74 15.24 45.82
CA LYS A 151 5.51 15.15 46.63
C LYS A 151 5.30 13.73 47.15
N LEU A 152 5.39 12.72 46.29
CA LEU A 152 5.22 11.31 46.67
C LEU A 152 6.23 10.87 47.75
N ILE A 153 7.50 11.27 47.62
CA ILE A 153 8.55 10.94 48.60
C ILE A 153 8.27 11.64 49.95
N LYS A 154 7.68 12.84 49.93
CA LYS A 154 7.31 13.57 51.15
C LYS A 154 6.07 12.98 51.84
N ASP A 155 5.22 12.26 51.11
CA ASP A 155 3.98 11.69 51.66
C ASP A 155 4.23 10.64 52.75
N LYS A 156 3.50 10.77 53.85
CA LYS A 156 3.61 9.88 55.02
C LYS A 156 3.24 8.43 54.68
N ASN A 157 2.27 8.23 53.79
CA ASN A 157 1.80 6.89 53.41
C ASN A 157 2.86 6.14 52.58
N PHE A 158 3.52 6.84 51.66
CA PHE A 158 4.62 6.29 50.88
C PHE A 158 5.84 5.96 51.76
N LYS A 159 6.17 6.81 52.73
CA LYS A 159 7.25 6.52 53.70
C LYS A 159 6.98 5.31 54.58
N LYS A 160 5.72 5.08 54.96
CA LYS A 160 5.33 3.93 55.78
C LYS A 160 5.40 2.62 54.99
N ASN A 161 4.74 2.55 53.84
CA ASN A 161 4.62 1.33 53.04
C ASN A 161 4.71 1.64 51.53
N PRO A 162 5.92 1.81 50.98
CA PRO A 162 6.09 2.21 49.58
C PRO A 162 5.61 1.13 48.60
N ARG A 163 5.79 -0.15 48.95
CA ARG A 163 5.36 -1.29 48.11
C ARG A 163 3.86 -1.31 47.87
N GLU A 164 3.08 -0.96 48.90
CA GLU A 164 1.61 -0.97 48.81
C GLU A 164 1.06 0.20 48.00
N VAL A 165 1.70 1.38 48.13
CA VAL A 165 1.32 2.53 47.30
C VAL A 165 1.61 2.25 45.82
N ILE A 166 2.73 1.58 45.52
CA ILE A 166 3.07 1.18 44.16
C ILE A 166 2.12 0.10 43.63
N SER A 167 1.80 -0.93 44.43
CA SER A 167 0.86 -2.00 44.02
C SER A 167 -0.52 -1.43 43.71
N ALA A 168 -1.04 -0.54 44.56
CA ALA A 168 -2.31 0.15 44.34
C ALA A 168 -2.28 1.01 43.07
N HIS A 169 -1.19 1.76 42.84
CA HIS A 169 -1.05 2.57 41.62
C HIS A 169 -1.07 1.71 40.36
N VAL A 170 -0.33 0.60 40.35
CA VAL A 170 -0.27 -0.34 39.22
C VAL A 170 -1.65 -0.94 38.97
N ARG A 171 -2.34 -1.39 40.03
CA ARG A 171 -3.70 -1.95 39.91
C ARG A 171 -4.68 -0.94 39.32
N ASN A 172 -4.67 0.31 39.80
CA ASN A 172 -5.54 1.35 39.29
C ASN A 172 -5.23 1.70 37.83
N LYS A 173 -3.95 1.74 37.45
CA LYS A 173 -3.53 1.95 36.06
C LYS A 173 -4.06 0.88 35.10
N TYR A 174 -4.04 -0.39 35.51
CA TYR A 174 -4.60 -1.46 34.69
C TYR A 174 -6.13 -1.35 34.58
N HIS A 175 -6.82 -1.08 35.69
CA HIS A 175 -8.27 -0.85 35.66
C HIS A 175 -8.69 0.27 34.70
N THR A 176 -7.95 1.40 34.66
CA THR A 176 -8.27 2.48 33.71
C THR A 176 -8.03 2.10 32.25
N ILE A 177 -7.03 1.26 31.98
CA ILE A 177 -6.76 0.79 30.61
C ILE A 177 -7.89 -0.16 30.15
N ASP A 178 -8.32 -1.07 31.02
CA ASP A 178 -9.42 -1.99 30.72
C ASP A 178 -10.74 -1.23 30.45
N GLU A 179 -11.02 -0.14 31.19
CA GLU A 179 -12.21 0.69 30.98
C GLU A 179 -12.17 1.54 29.70
N ASP A 180 -10.98 1.99 29.28
CA ASP A 180 -10.80 2.77 28.04
C ASP A 180 -10.86 1.87 26.78
N ASP A 181 -10.51 0.58 26.88
CA ASP A 181 -10.56 -0.39 25.77
C ASP A 181 -12.00 -0.90 25.49
N ASP A 182 -12.92 -0.76 26.44
CA ASP A 182 -14.34 -1.17 26.33
C ASP A 182 -15.28 -0.06 25.79
N GLN A 183 -14.77 1.14 25.48
CA GLN A 183 -15.50 2.28 24.90
C GLN A 183 -15.19 2.52 23.42
#